data_AF-A0AA47MVB0-F1
#
_entry.id   AF-A0AA47MVB0-F1
#
_cell.length_a   1.000
_cell.length_b   1.000
_cell.length_c   1.000
_cell.angle_alpha   90.00
_cell.angle_beta   90.00
_cell.angle_gamma   90.00
#
_symmetry.space_group_name_H-M   'P 1'
#
loop_
_entity.id
_entity.type
_entity.pdbx_description
1 polymer ?
#
loop_
_entity_poly.entity_id
_entity_poly.type
_entity_poly.pdbx_seq_one_letter_code
_entity_poly.pdbx_strand_id
1 'polypeptide(L)'
;MQNVSAGLSGNLTSPNYIPVIIKVCVVAPFLCIFIYCIVLMLYIFASNRHFMDSSRYILFASMLVNDTLQLLSSVVLFLLAMGRVRFPIVFCAPLLFFSTATFLNTPLILATMSLERYVAIMYPLQCPPAWRSDRVWIILLCLWLISCVLPTVDFSIAETRPGVNELSTPIYCNSAFLNSSPIQTLFKVSLNGLFFAAVALVILYTYIRILLETKKMRQDRASVSKAMHTVLLHGVQLLLCLMAFTNPITEMLVLLHTYWLPSDIYFFTFFCFVLIPRFLSPLIYGGRDKSLRDHMRKATLCCCHSLRTCGKVKPSGF
;
A
#
# COMPACT_ATOMS: atom_id res chain seq x y z
N MET A 1 -3.77 -20.13 -63.38
CA MET A 1 -2.47 -19.44 -63.51
C MET A 1 -2.45 -18.36 -62.43
N GLN A 2 -2.07 -18.68 -61.19
CA GLN A 2 -0.72 -18.51 -60.64
C GLN A 2 -0.10 -17.15 -60.96
N ASN A 3 -0.04 -16.25 -59.96
CA ASN A 3 1.25 -15.82 -59.45
C ASN A 3 1.14 -15.28 -58.01
N VAL A 4 1.69 -16.10 -57.10
CA VAL A 4 2.02 -15.77 -55.72
C VAL A 4 3.45 -15.23 -55.75
N SER A 5 3.65 -13.96 -55.39
CA SER A 5 4.96 -13.47 -54.98
C SER A 5 4.91 -13.19 -53.48
N ALA A 6 5.46 -14.14 -52.74
CA ALA A 6 5.76 -14.02 -51.33
C ALA A 6 6.78 -12.90 -51.11
N GLY A 7 6.40 -11.91 -50.31
CA GLY A 7 7.28 -10.92 -49.71
C GLY A 7 7.18 -11.02 -48.19
N LEU A 8 7.90 -11.97 -47.61
CA LEU A 8 8.10 -12.11 -46.17
C LEU A 8 9.07 -11.00 -45.71
N SER A 9 8.53 -9.99 -45.05
CA SER A 9 9.25 -9.05 -44.17
C SER A 9 8.22 -8.61 -43.14
N GLY A 10 8.26 -9.01 -41.87
CA GLY A 10 9.45 -9.07 -41.03
C GLY A 10 9.65 -7.77 -40.23
N ASN A 11 8.58 -7.13 -39.75
CA ASN A 11 8.53 -6.41 -38.46
C ASN A 11 7.20 -5.65 -38.32
N LEU A 12 6.24 -6.25 -37.62
CA LEU A 12 5.09 -5.52 -37.07
C LEU A 12 5.21 -5.46 -35.55
N THR A 13 6.28 -4.86 -35.04
CA THR A 13 6.27 -4.34 -33.66
C THR A 13 5.28 -3.17 -33.63
N SER A 14 4.05 -3.47 -33.26
CA SER A 14 3.00 -2.47 -33.05
C SER A 14 3.50 -1.40 -32.05
N PRO A 15 3.40 -0.10 -32.38
CA PRO A 15 4.07 1.00 -31.68
C PRO A 15 3.63 1.23 -30.22
N ASN A 16 2.61 0.50 -29.73
CA ASN A 16 2.03 0.70 -28.40
C ASN A 16 2.56 -0.24 -27.30
N TYR A 17 3.29 -1.30 -27.62
CA TYR A 17 3.74 -2.27 -26.60
C TYR A 17 5.04 -1.88 -25.90
N ILE A 18 5.97 -1.24 -26.62
CA ILE A 18 7.28 -0.83 -26.11
C ILE A 18 7.19 0.05 -24.84
N PRO A 19 6.37 1.14 -24.80
CA PRO A 19 6.26 1.97 -23.59
C PRO A 19 5.63 1.22 -22.40
N VAL A 20 4.71 0.27 -22.66
CA VAL A 20 4.13 -0.58 -21.60
C VAL A 20 5.19 -1.52 -21.04
N ILE A 21 5.97 -2.17 -21.90
CA ILE A 21 7.05 -3.08 -21.49
C ILE A 21 8.09 -2.34 -20.64
N ILE A 22 8.51 -1.13 -21.05
CA ILE A 22 9.46 -0.33 -20.27
C ILE A 22 8.92 -0.01 -18.87
N LYS A 23 7.66 0.44 -18.76
CA LYS A 23 7.02 0.74 -17.47
C LYS A 23 6.93 -0.50 -16.57
N VAL A 24 6.58 -1.66 -17.13
CA VAL A 24 6.55 -2.93 -16.39
C VAL A 24 7.94 -3.36 -15.94
N CYS A 25 8.94 -3.24 -16.81
CA CYS A 25 10.34 -3.53 -16.48
C CYS A 25 10.90 -2.62 -15.39
N VAL A 26 10.40 -1.39 -15.25
CA VAL A 26 10.74 -0.50 -14.13
C VAL A 26 10.00 -0.92 -12.86
N VAL A 27 8.70 -1.22 -12.92
CA VAL A 27 7.91 -1.53 -11.72
C VAL A 27 8.27 -2.89 -11.11
N ALA A 28 8.49 -3.91 -11.94
CA ALA A 28 8.77 -5.28 -11.51
C ALA A 28 9.94 -5.42 -10.51
N PRO A 29 11.16 -4.87 -10.75
CA PRO A 29 12.27 -5.00 -9.80
C PRO A 29 11.97 -4.30 -8.47
N PHE A 30 11.32 -3.13 -8.48
CA PHE A 30 10.93 -2.44 -7.25
C PHE A 30 9.94 -3.28 -6.43
N LEU A 31 8.97 -3.92 -7.09
CA LEU A 31 8.04 -4.84 -6.43
C LEU A 31 8.74 -6.06 -5.85
N CYS A 32 9.66 -6.69 -6.61
CA CYS A 32 10.42 -7.84 -6.14
C CYS A 32 11.24 -7.50 -4.89
N ILE A 33 11.95 -6.37 -4.90
CA ILE A 33 12.72 -5.89 -3.74
C ILE A 33 11.80 -5.61 -2.55
N PHE A 34 10.66 -4.96 -2.80
CA PHE A 34 9.69 -4.67 -1.76
C PHE A 34 9.16 -5.94 -1.10
N ILE A 35 8.65 -6.89 -1.90
CA ILE A 35 8.12 -8.16 -1.41
C ILE A 35 9.20 -8.93 -0.64
N TYR A 36 10.43 -8.97 -1.16
CA TYR A 36 11.56 -9.59 -0.45
C TYR A 36 11.79 -8.95 0.93
N CYS A 37 11.84 -7.63 1.01
CA CYS A 37 11.98 -6.92 2.28
C CYS A 37 10.83 -7.22 3.25
N ILE A 38 9.58 -7.22 2.77
CA ILE A 38 8.41 -7.54 3.60
C ILE A 38 8.48 -8.97 4.13
N VAL A 39 8.73 -9.94 3.25
CA VAL A 39 8.82 -11.36 3.62
C VAL A 39 9.93 -11.57 4.65
N LEU A 40 11.08 -10.92 4.46
CA LEU A 40 12.17 -10.97 5.43
C LEU A 40 11.75 -10.38 6.79
N MET A 41 11.07 -9.22 6.82
CA MET A 41 10.60 -8.62 8.07
C MET A 41 9.56 -9.48 8.77
N LEU A 42 8.60 -10.03 8.04
CA LEU A 42 7.59 -10.94 8.58
C LEU A 42 8.22 -12.24 9.10
N TYR A 43 9.21 -12.78 8.39
CA TYR A 43 9.96 -13.95 8.85
C TYR A 43 10.70 -13.67 10.17
N ILE A 44 11.36 -12.51 10.30
CA ILE A 44 12.04 -12.11 11.54
C ILE A 44 11.03 -11.98 12.69
N PHE A 45 9.84 -11.41 12.45
CA PHE A 45 8.79 -11.31 13.47
C PHE A 45 8.24 -12.68 13.88
N ALA A 46 7.97 -13.56 12.92
CA ALA A 46 7.48 -14.91 13.20
C ALA A 46 8.52 -15.77 13.95
N SER A 47 9.80 -15.59 13.62
CA SER A 47 10.90 -16.37 14.22
C SER A 47 11.23 -15.95 15.65
N ASN A 48 10.84 -14.75 16.08
CA ASN A 48 11.16 -14.21 17.39
C ASN A 48 9.88 -13.92 18.17
N ARG A 49 9.47 -14.85 19.05
CA ARG A 49 8.24 -14.73 19.85
C ARG A 49 8.13 -13.44 20.65
N HIS A 50 9.26 -12.91 21.12
CA HIS A 50 9.31 -11.63 21.84
C HIS A 50 8.69 -10.45 21.06
N PHE A 51 8.76 -10.44 19.73
CA PHE A 51 8.11 -9.39 18.94
C PHE A 51 6.59 -9.57 18.90
N MET A 52 6.11 -10.82 18.82
CA MET A 52 4.68 -11.13 18.80
C MET A 52 3.99 -10.85 20.15
N ASP A 53 4.76 -10.73 21.23
CA ASP A 53 4.21 -10.38 22.55
C ASP A 53 3.85 -8.89 22.69
N SER A 54 4.27 -8.04 21.74
CA SER A 54 3.95 -6.60 21.76
C SER A 54 2.97 -6.22 20.64
N SER A 55 1.85 -5.60 21.03
CA SER A 55 0.81 -5.12 20.12
C SER A 55 1.33 -4.16 19.05
N ARG A 56 2.38 -3.38 19.37
CA ARG A 56 3.13 -2.55 18.41
C ARG A 56 3.54 -3.32 17.15
N TYR A 57 4.20 -4.46 17.34
CA TYR A 57 4.75 -5.23 16.23
C TYR A 57 3.65 -6.00 15.49
N ILE A 58 2.58 -6.41 16.18
CA ILE A 58 1.40 -7.01 15.53
C ILE A 58 0.70 -5.98 14.62
N LEU A 59 0.46 -4.75 15.10
CA LEU A 59 -0.11 -3.67 14.29
C LEU A 59 0.80 -3.32 13.10
N PHE A 60 2.12 -3.31 13.32
CA PHE A 60 3.09 -3.06 12.25
C PHE A 60 3.10 -4.17 11.21
N ALA A 61 3.13 -5.44 11.62
CA ALA A 61 3.06 -6.59 10.71
C ALA A 61 1.75 -6.56 9.91
N SER A 62 0.64 -6.20 10.56
CA SER A 62 -0.67 -6.05 9.89
C SER A 62 -0.67 -4.93 8.86
N MET A 63 -0.01 -3.80 9.15
CA MET A 63 0.22 -2.73 8.16
C MET A 63 1.03 -3.24 6.97
N LEU A 64 2.13 -3.97 7.20
CA LEU A 64 2.97 -4.52 6.13
C LEU A 64 2.19 -5.48 5.22
N VAL A 65 1.37 -6.35 5.82
CA VAL A 65 0.50 -7.27 5.07
C VAL A 65 -0.55 -6.47 4.27
N ASN A 66 -1.22 -5.51 4.89
CA ASN A 66 -2.20 -4.66 4.22
C ASN A 66 -1.59 -3.85 3.06
N ASP A 67 -0.39 -3.30 3.25
CA ASP A 67 0.35 -2.57 2.23
C ASP A 67 0.79 -3.46 1.06
N THR A 68 1.14 -4.71 1.36
CA THR A 68 1.45 -5.71 0.32
C THR A 68 0.20 -6.08 -0.48
N LEU A 69 -0.92 -6.34 0.19
CA LEU A 69 -2.19 -6.66 -0.47
C LEU A 69 -2.63 -5.52 -1.39
N GLN A 70 -2.59 -4.27 -0.90
CA GLN A 70 -2.94 -3.10 -1.69
C GLN A 70 -2.00 -2.92 -2.88
N LEU A 71 -0.70 -3.13 -2.69
CA LEU A 71 0.27 -2.96 -3.77
C LEU A 71 0.07 -4.02 -4.85
N LEU A 72 -0.13 -5.29 -4.47
CA LEU A 72 -0.41 -6.37 -5.41
C LEU A 72 -1.69 -6.10 -6.21
N SER A 73 -2.79 -5.72 -5.53
CA SER A 73 -4.05 -5.41 -6.23
C SER A 73 -3.90 -4.20 -7.15
N SER A 74 -3.21 -3.16 -6.70
CA SER A 74 -2.98 -1.94 -7.50
C SER A 74 -2.11 -2.20 -8.72
N VAL A 75 -1.09 -3.05 -8.61
CA VAL A 75 -0.24 -3.45 -9.74
C VAL A 75 -1.03 -4.25 -10.77
N VAL A 76 -1.85 -5.20 -10.33
CA VAL A 76 -2.72 -5.97 -11.25
C VAL A 76 -3.67 -5.02 -11.97
N LEU A 77 -4.33 -4.11 -11.26
CA LEU A 77 -5.21 -3.09 -11.86
C LEU A 77 -4.45 -2.17 -12.83
N PHE A 78 -3.23 -1.74 -12.48
CA PHE A 78 -2.36 -0.94 -13.34
C PHE A 78 -2.00 -1.69 -14.63
N LEU A 79 -1.63 -2.97 -14.55
CA LEU A 79 -1.32 -3.80 -15.71
C LEU A 79 -2.53 -4.01 -16.61
N LEU A 80 -3.71 -4.26 -16.03
CA LEU A 80 -4.97 -4.38 -16.78
C LEU A 80 -5.33 -3.07 -17.50
N ALA A 81 -5.16 -1.94 -16.83
CA ALA A 81 -5.42 -0.60 -17.38
C ALA A 81 -4.45 -0.26 -18.52
N MET A 82 -3.14 -0.46 -18.31
CA MET A 82 -2.10 -0.18 -19.29
C MET A 82 -2.16 -1.11 -20.50
N GLY A 83 -2.44 -2.40 -20.27
CA GLY A 83 -2.61 -3.39 -21.32
C GLY A 83 -3.93 -3.27 -22.08
N ARG A 84 -4.84 -2.37 -21.66
CA ARG A 84 -6.22 -2.24 -22.17
C ARG A 84 -6.90 -3.62 -22.29
N VAL A 85 -6.66 -4.46 -21.30
CA VAL A 85 -7.21 -5.83 -21.27
C VAL A 85 -8.64 -5.74 -20.74
N ARG A 86 -9.59 -6.29 -21.50
CA ARG A 86 -10.95 -6.47 -20.98
C ARG A 86 -10.95 -7.69 -20.07
N PHE A 87 -11.44 -7.51 -18.85
CA PHE A 87 -11.43 -8.54 -17.82
C PHE A 87 -12.86 -8.83 -17.35
N PRO A 88 -13.21 -10.09 -17.04
CA PRO A 88 -14.56 -10.41 -16.59
C PRO A 88 -14.92 -9.67 -15.30
N ILE A 89 -16.13 -9.11 -15.25
CA ILE A 89 -16.60 -8.32 -14.10
C ILE A 89 -16.52 -9.08 -12.77
N VAL A 90 -16.74 -10.40 -12.76
CA VAL A 90 -16.63 -11.28 -11.58
C VAL A 90 -15.28 -11.22 -10.90
N PHE A 91 -14.19 -11.03 -11.65
CA PHE A 91 -12.85 -10.93 -11.08
C PHE A 91 -12.45 -9.46 -10.86
N CYS A 92 -12.94 -8.58 -11.73
CA CYS A 92 -12.68 -7.16 -11.68
C CYS A 92 -13.26 -6.48 -10.42
N ALA A 93 -14.53 -6.78 -10.10
CA ALA A 93 -15.25 -6.16 -9.00
C ALA A 93 -14.62 -6.50 -7.63
N PRO A 94 -14.35 -7.77 -7.29
CA PRO A 94 -13.62 -8.10 -6.06
C PRO A 94 -12.23 -7.46 -6.01
N LEU A 95 -11.49 -7.43 -7.13
CA LEU A 95 -10.17 -6.82 -7.16
C LEU A 95 -10.19 -5.31 -6.84
N LEU A 96 -11.15 -4.59 -7.43
CA LEU A 96 -11.38 -3.17 -7.14
C LEU A 96 -11.85 -2.94 -5.69
N PHE A 97 -12.71 -3.83 -5.18
CA PHE A 97 -13.17 -3.81 -3.79
C PHE A 97 -12.01 -3.98 -2.82
N PHE A 98 -11.22 -5.04 -2.98
CA PHE A 98 -10.07 -5.31 -2.12
C PHE A 98 -9.04 -4.19 -2.18
N SER A 99 -8.78 -3.64 -3.37
CA SER A 99 -7.86 -2.51 -3.49
C SER A 99 -8.37 -1.27 -2.76
N THR A 100 -9.66 -0.95 -2.88
CA THR A 100 -10.23 0.22 -2.20
C THR A 100 -10.26 0.02 -0.68
N ALA A 101 -10.65 -1.18 -0.22
CA ALA A 101 -10.70 -1.51 1.19
C ALA A 101 -9.29 -1.45 1.84
N THR A 102 -8.29 -2.06 1.23
CA THR A 102 -6.90 -2.03 1.75
C THR A 102 -6.27 -0.64 1.69
N PHE A 103 -6.65 0.19 0.70
CA PHE A 103 -6.26 1.60 0.65
C PHE A 103 -6.76 2.38 1.86
N LEU A 104 -8.05 2.22 2.21
CA LEU A 104 -8.67 2.88 3.36
C LEU A 104 -8.23 2.30 4.70
N ASN A 105 -7.84 1.03 4.74
CA ASN A 105 -7.38 0.39 5.96
C ASN A 105 -6.02 0.93 6.44
N THR A 106 -5.11 1.29 5.53
CA THR A 106 -3.79 1.85 5.88
C THR A 106 -3.86 3.07 6.82
N PRO A 107 -4.60 4.15 6.52
CA PRO A 107 -4.73 5.29 7.43
C PRO A 107 -5.39 4.95 8.78
N LEU A 108 -6.32 3.98 8.82
CA LEU A 108 -6.88 3.50 10.08
C LEU A 108 -5.84 2.76 10.94
N ILE A 109 -5.00 1.92 10.31
CA ILE A 109 -3.90 1.26 11.02
C ILE A 109 -2.90 2.31 11.53
N LEU A 110 -2.58 3.35 10.75
CA LEU A 110 -1.71 4.46 11.18
C LEU A 110 -2.28 5.22 12.39
N ALA A 111 -3.58 5.52 12.38
CA ALA A 111 -4.27 6.13 13.51
C ALA A 111 -4.19 5.23 14.76
N THR A 112 -4.43 3.94 14.58
CA THR A 112 -4.41 2.93 15.64
C THR A 112 -3.00 2.77 16.23
N MET A 113 -1.95 2.77 15.40
CA MET A 113 -0.56 2.75 15.87
C MET A 113 -0.20 4.01 16.66
N SER A 114 -0.73 5.17 16.27
CA SER A 114 -0.54 6.44 16.99
C SER A 114 -1.26 6.42 18.35
N LEU A 115 -2.48 5.86 18.39
CA LEU A 115 -3.24 5.64 19.63
C LEU A 115 -2.55 4.64 20.55
N GLU A 116 -2.01 3.54 20.03
CA GLU A 116 -1.26 2.55 20.82
C GLU A 116 -0.05 3.21 21.50
N ARG A 117 0.69 4.04 20.77
CA ARG A 117 1.80 4.84 21.33
C ARG A 117 1.34 5.76 22.45
N TYR A 118 0.23 6.47 22.22
CA TYR A 118 -0.35 7.36 23.21
C TYR A 118 -0.71 6.60 24.49
N VAL A 119 -1.45 5.50 24.37
CA VAL A 119 -1.90 4.69 25.52
C VAL A 119 -0.72 4.08 26.27
N ALA A 120 0.30 3.57 25.57
CA ALA A 120 1.50 3.02 26.18
C ALA A 120 2.30 4.06 27.00
N ILE A 121 2.27 5.33 26.60
CA ILE A 121 2.94 6.43 27.32
C ILE A 121 2.11 6.90 28.51
N MET A 122 0.79 7.03 28.36
CA MET A 122 -0.08 7.55 29.42
C MET A 122 -0.43 6.51 30.49
N TYR A 123 -0.51 5.23 30.12
CA TYR A 123 -0.95 4.15 31.01
C TYR A 123 0.05 2.99 31.01
N PRO A 124 1.32 3.21 31.38
CA PRO A 124 2.36 2.18 31.30
C PRO A 124 2.08 0.97 32.21
N LEU A 125 1.40 1.18 33.35
CA LEU A 125 1.10 0.13 34.35
C LEU A 125 -0.30 -0.49 34.20
N GLN A 126 -1.22 0.19 33.52
CA GLN A 126 -2.61 -0.22 33.38
C GLN A 126 -3.01 -0.20 31.90
N CYS A 127 -2.25 -0.93 31.07
CA CYS A 127 -2.56 -1.02 29.65
C CYS A 127 -3.97 -1.62 29.48
N PRO A 128 -4.91 -0.91 28.82
CA PRO A 128 -6.27 -1.40 28.64
C PRO A 128 -6.25 -2.77 27.95
N PRO A 129 -7.16 -3.69 28.29
CA PRO A 129 -7.16 -5.05 27.75
C PRO A 129 -7.15 -5.13 26.22
N ALA A 130 -7.74 -4.15 25.54
CA ALA A 130 -7.80 -4.08 24.08
C ALA A 130 -6.42 -3.94 23.41
N TRP A 131 -5.42 -3.34 24.09
CA TRP A 131 -4.08 -3.09 23.55
C TRP A 131 -3.08 -4.21 23.87
N ARG A 132 -3.54 -5.28 24.52
CA ARG A 132 -2.72 -6.47 24.77
C ARG A 132 -2.60 -7.30 23.48
N SER A 133 -1.49 -8.03 23.35
CA SER A 133 -1.19 -8.86 22.18
C SER A 133 -2.22 -9.97 21.92
N ASP A 134 -2.87 -10.48 22.97
CA ASP A 134 -3.94 -11.48 22.87
C ASP A 134 -5.24 -10.92 22.26
N ARG A 135 -5.48 -9.61 22.35
CA ARG A 135 -6.76 -8.99 21.94
C ARG A 135 -6.63 -7.96 20.81
N VAL A 136 -5.43 -7.56 20.43
CA VAL A 136 -5.20 -6.57 19.36
C VAL A 136 -5.82 -7.02 18.02
N TRP A 137 -5.97 -8.32 17.79
CA TRP A 137 -6.67 -8.88 16.62
C TRP A 137 -8.12 -8.43 16.50
N ILE A 138 -8.81 -8.16 17.63
CA ILE A 138 -10.17 -7.62 17.64
C ILE A 138 -10.16 -6.21 17.04
N ILE A 139 -9.19 -5.37 17.42
CA ILE A 139 -9.03 -4.02 16.85
C ILE A 139 -8.79 -4.16 15.35
N LEU A 140 -7.87 -5.02 14.92
CA LEU A 140 -7.57 -5.24 13.50
C LEU A 140 -8.81 -5.67 12.70
N LEU A 141 -9.63 -6.58 13.24
CA LEU A 141 -10.89 -6.98 12.63
C LEU A 141 -11.84 -5.78 12.48
N CYS A 142 -11.98 -4.95 13.52
CA CYS A 142 -12.79 -3.73 13.44
C CYS A 142 -12.29 -2.77 12.36
N LEU A 143 -10.97 -2.58 12.22
CA LEU A 143 -10.40 -1.71 11.18
C LEU A 143 -10.76 -2.21 9.79
N TRP A 144 -10.68 -3.52 9.56
CA TRP A 144 -11.11 -4.14 8.30
C TRP A 144 -12.59 -3.91 8.02
N LEU A 145 -13.45 -4.14 9.01
CA LEU A 145 -14.89 -3.92 8.86
C LEU A 145 -15.20 -2.46 8.50
N ILE A 146 -14.59 -1.50 9.20
CA ILE A 146 -14.74 -0.06 8.91
C ILE A 146 -14.24 0.26 7.49
N SER A 147 -13.11 -0.30 7.08
CA SER A 147 -12.52 -0.08 5.75
C SER A 147 -13.39 -0.62 4.62
N CYS A 148 -14.18 -1.66 4.88
CA CYS A 148 -15.09 -2.25 3.89
C CYS A 148 -16.39 -1.45 3.72
N VAL A 149 -16.74 -0.54 4.63
CA VAL A 149 -18.02 0.20 4.56
C VAL A 149 -18.10 1.06 3.30
N LEU A 150 -17.10 1.93 3.05
CA LEU A 150 -17.13 2.84 1.90
C LEU A 150 -17.10 2.08 0.55
N PRO A 151 -16.23 1.07 0.32
CA PRO A 151 -16.31 0.23 -0.86
C PRO A 151 -17.67 -0.45 -1.02
N THR A 152 -18.26 -0.98 0.05
CA THR A 152 -19.57 -1.64 -0.02
C THR A 152 -20.64 -0.67 -0.52
N VAL A 153 -20.67 0.56 0.01
CA VAL A 153 -21.58 1.61 -0.45
C VAL A 153 -21.36 1.93 -1.94
N ASP A 154 -20.11 2.09 -2.38
CA ASP A 154 -19.77 2.34 -3.78
C ASP A 154 -20.28 1.22 -4.71
N PHE A 155 -20.10 -0.04 -4.32
CA PHE A 155 -20.52 -1.21 -5.10
C PHE A 155 -22.05 -1.39 -5.12
N SER A 156 -22.72 -1.19 -3.98
CA SER A 156 -24.20 -1.25 -3.92
C SER A 156 -24.85 -0.18 -4.80
N ILE A 157 -24.27 1.01 -4.87
CA ILE A 157 -24.74 2.07 -5.78
C ILE A 157 -24.48 1.68 -7.24
N ALA A 158 -23.34 1.03 -7.54
CA ALA A 158 -23.01 0.60 -8.89
C ALA A 158 -23.90 -0.54 -9.42
N GLU A 159 -24.36 -1.44 -8.55
CA GLU A 159 -25.21 -2.60 -8.89
C GLU A 159 -26.64 -2.22 -9.28
N THR A 160 -27.16 -1.09 -8.78
CA THR A 160 -28.51 -0.59 -9.13
C THR A 160 -28.67 -0.12 -10.59
N ARG A 161 -27.71 -0.43 -11.47
CA ARG A 161 -27.73 -0.06 -12.88
C ARG A 161 -28.36 -1.15 -13.74
N PRO A 162 -29.48 -0.88 -14.42
CA PRO A 162 -30.09 -1.84 -15.33
C PRO A 162 -29.20 -2.03 -16.57
N GLY A 163 -28.75 -3.25 -16.85
CA GLY A 163 -28.09 -3.61 -18.12
C GLY A 163 -26.84 -4.50 -18.04
N VAL A 164 -26.31 -4.79 -16.85
CA VAL A 164 -25.18 -5.74 -16.66
C VAL A 164 -25.70 -7.15 -16.39
N ASN A 165 -26.49 -7.69 -17.33
CA ASN A 165 -27.14 -8.99 -17.17
C ASN A 165 -26.23 -10.20 -17.48
N GLU A 166 -24.95 -9.98 -17.74
CA GLU A 166 -24.01 -11.04 -18.11
C GLU A 166 -22.81 -10.99 -17.18
N LEU A 167 -22.80 -11.90 -16.21
CA LEU A 167 -21.78 -12.09 -15.18
C LEU A 167 -20.35 -12.24 -15.76
N SER A 168 -20.22 -12.49 -17.07
CA SER A 168 -18.95 -12.63 -17.79
C SER A 168 -18.66 -11.51 -18.81
N THR A 169 -19.38 -10.39 -18.75
CA THR A 169 -19.11 -9.25 -19.65
C THR A 169 -17.67 -8.74 -19.47
N PRO A 170 -16.87 -8.70 -20.54
CA PRO A 170 -15.49 -8.25 -20.46
C PRO A 170 -15.48 -6.71 -20.42
N ILE A 171 -15.13 -6.15 -19.26
CA ILE A 171 -15.09 -4.69 -19.00
C ILE A 171 -13.64 -4.21 -18.77
N TYR A 172 -13.42 -2.90 -18.91
CA TYR A 172 -12.17 -2.29 -18.45
C TYR A 172 -12.22 -2.09 -16.94
N CYS A 173 -11.28 -2.70 -16.20
CA CYS A 173 -11.16 -2.54 -14.76
C CYS A 173 -10.63 -1.16 -14.38
N ASN A 174 -11.53 -0.18 -14.37
CA ASN A 174 -11.20 1.18 -13.96
C ASN A 174 -12.20 1.65 -12.88
N SER A 175 -11.68 2.35 -11.87
CA SER A 175 -12.45 3.07 -10.87
C SER A 175 -13.50 4.03 -11.46
N ALA A 176 -13.28 4.54 -12.68
CA ALA A 176 -14.24 5.35 -13.44
C ALA A 176 -15.55 4.60 -13.80
N PHE A 177 -15.54 3.26 -13.83
CA PHE A 177 -16.75 2.46 -14.05
C PHE A 177 -17.74 2.60 -12.89
N LEU A 178 -17.25 2.76 -11.65
CA LEU A 178 -18.07 2.91 -10.45
C LEU A 178 -18.67 4.33 -10.35
N ASN A 179 -17.94 5.34 -10.82
CA ASN A 179 -18.33 6.76 -10.76
C ASN A 179 -18.95 7.23 -12.09
N SER A 180 -20.28 7.16 -12.25
CA SER A 180 -20.90 7.62 -13.52
C SER A 180 -21.79 8.84 -13.40
N SER A 181 -21.97 9.37 -12.19
CA SER A 181 -22.60 10.66 -11.97
C SER A 181 -21.63 11.63 -11.28
N PRO A 182 -21.59 12.90 -11.69
CA PRO A 182 -20.86 13.95 -10.98
C PRO A 182 -21.24 14.04 -9.49
N ILE A 183 -22.50 13.73 -9.15
CA ILE A 183 -23.01 13.72 -7.77
C ILE A 183 -22.38 12.57 -6.97
N GLN A 184 -22.22 11.39 -7.57
CA GLN A 184 -21.56 10.25 -6.94
C GLN A 184 -20.08 10.55 -6.69
N THR A 185 -19.40 11.17 -7.65
CA THR A 185 -18.01 11.60 -7.50
C THR A 185 -17.87 12.61 -6.36
N LEU A 186 -18.75 13.61 -6.29
CA LEU A 186 -18.73 14.60 -5.21
C LEU A 186 -18.95 13.94 -3.84
N PHE A 187 -19.96 13.08 -3.72
CA PHE A 187 -20.25 12.35 -2.49
C PHE A 187 -19.05 11.51 -2.02
N LYS A 188 -18.42 10.78 -2.94
CA LYS A 188 -17.22 9.98 -2.67
C LYS A 188 -16.04 10.84 -2.23
N VAL A 189 -15.79 11.96 -2.90
CA VAL A 189 -14.72 12.90 -2.51
C VAL A 189 -14.99 13.47 -1.13
N SER A 190 -16.22 13.87 -0.83
CA SER A 190 -16.60 14.41 0.48
C SER A 190 -16.46 13.37 1.61
N LEU A 191 -16.97 12.14 1.42
CA LEU A 191 -16.88 11.09 2.45
C LEU A 191 -15.44 10.67 2.72
N ASN A 192 -14.64 10.47 1.67
CA ASN A 192 -13.22 10.15 1.85
C ASN A 192 -12.46 11.33 2.46
N GLY A 193 -12.75 12.56 2.05
CA GLY A 193 -12.18 13.76 2.66
C GLY A 193 -12.46 13.84 4.15
N LEU A 194 -13.72 13.59 4.57
CA LEU A 194 -14.11 13.53 5.98
C LEU A 194 -13.38 12.40 6.73
N PHE A 195 -13.28 11.22 6.11
CA PHE A 195 -12.57 10.07 6.67
C PHE A 195 -11.08 10.37 6.92
N PHE A 196 -10.38 10.90 5.92
CA PHE A 196 -8.96 11.28 6.06
C PHE A 196 -8.77 12.41 7.07
N ALA A 197 -9.69 13.39 7.12
CA ALA A 197 -9.68 14.44 8.12
C ALA A 197 -9.86 13.88 9.54
N ALA A 198 -10.79 12.95 9.75
CA ALA A 198 -10.98 12.30 11.04
C ALA A 198 -9.73 11.54 11.49
N VAL A 199 -9.08 10.79 10.59
CA VAL A 199 -7.80 10.12 10.87
C VAL A 199 -6.70 11.13 11.22
N ALA A 200 -6.60 12.23 10.46
CA ALA A 200 -5.63 13.29 10.71
C ALA A 200 -5.81 13.91 12.10
N LEU A 201 -7.06 14.17 12.49
CA LEU A 201 -7.39 14.71 13.81
C LEU A 201 -6.99 13.74 14.93
N VAL A 202 -7.18 12.43 14.77
CA VAL A 202 -6.73 11.43 15.74
C VAL A 202 -5.21 11.43 15.89
N ILE A 203 -4.47 11.46 14.77
CA ILE A 203 -2.99 11.49 14.79
C ILE A 203 -2.49 12.79 15.43
N LEU A 204 -3.08 13.94 15.07
CA LEU A 204 -2.71 15.24 15.64
C LEU A 204 -3.03 15.31 17.13
N TYR A 205 -4.20 14.82 17.54
CA TYR A 205 -4.62 14.77 18.93
C TYR A 205 -3.64 13.93 19.77
N THR A 206 -3.33 12.71 19.31
CA THR A 206 -2.38 11.84 20.01
C THR A 206 -1.00 12.48 20.11
N TYR A 207 -0.52 13.14 19.04
CA TYR A 207 0.74 13.89 19.06
C TYR A 207 0.77 15.00 20.11
N ILE A 208 -0.23 15.89 20.11
CA ILE A 208 -0.32 17.01 21.05
C ILE A 208 -0.39 16.50 22.48
N ARG A 209 -1.19 15.47 22.75
CA ARG A 209 -1.31 14.90 24.10
C ARG A 209 -0.01 14.27 24.58
N ILE A 210 0.70 13.53 23.72
CA ILE A 210 2.03 12.98 24.05
C ILE A 210 2.99 14.12 24.42
N LEU A 211 3.02 15.19 23.62
CA LEU A 211 3.87 16.36 23.89
C LEU A 211 3.58 17.03 25.22
N LEU A 212 2.30 17.24 25.54
CA LEU A 212 1.91 17.92 26.78
C LEU A 212 2.27 17.10 28.01
N GLU A 213 1.99 15.80 28.01
CA GLU A 213 2.23 14.95 29.19
C GLU A 213 3.72 14.65 29.38
N THR A 214 4.48 14.46 28.30
CA THR A 214 5.94 14.28 28.39
C THR A 214 6.63 15.54 28.93
N LYS A 215 6.15 16.74 28.56
CA LYS A 215 6.63 18.01 29.13
C LYS A 215 6.33 18.11 30.63
N LYS A 216 5.17 17.62 31.09
CA LYS A 216 4.80 17.60 32.52
C LYS A 216 5.65 16.62 33.33
N MET A 217 5.91 15.43 32.80
CA MET A 217 6.59 14.36 33.54
C MET A 217 8.12 14.50 33.57
N ARG A 218 8.72 15.55 32.98
CA ARG A 218 10.18 15.68 32.79
C ARG A 218 10.82 14.39 32.26
N GLN A 219 10.08 13.68 31.40
CA GLN A 219 10.47 12.37 30.92
C GLN A 219 11.75 12.48 30.07
N ASP A 220 12.58 11.44 30.08
CA ASP A 220 13.86 11.43 29.35
C ASP A 220 13.67 11.88 27.89
N ARG A 221 14.39 12.95 27.50
CA ARG A 221 14.26 13.59 26.19
C ARG A 221 14.53 12.63 25.04
N ALA A 222 15.37 11.60 25.25
CA ALA A 222 15.67 10.62 24.22
C ALA A 222 14.49 9.68 23.92
N SER A 223 13.81 9.18 24.95
CA SER A 223 12.60 8.34 24.79
C SER A 223 11.44 9.13 24.14
N VAL A 224 11.26 10.38 24.57
CA VAL A 224 10.23 11.31 24.03
C VAL A 224 10.50 11.62 22.55
N SER A 225 11.73 11.98 22.20
CA SER A 225 12.14 12.25 20.81
C SER A 225 11.88 11.05 19.90
N LYS A 226 12.18 9.84 20.38
CA LYS A 226 11.89 8.61 19.66
C LYS A 226 10.38 8.46 19.42
N ALA A 227 9.55 8.62 20.44
CA ALA A 227 8.09 8.53 20.31
C ALA A 227 7.50 9.58 19.34
N MET A 228 7.95 10.84 19.43
CA MET A 228 7.53 11.92 18.54
C MET A 228 7.88 11.65 17.09
N HIS A 229 9.09 11.14 16.82
CA HIS A 229 9.52 10.84 15.46
C HIS A 229 8.63 9.74 14.85
N THR A 230 8.09 8.79 15.62
CA THR A 230 7.11 7.81 15.08
C THR A 230 5.80 8.46 14.67
N VAL A 231 5.28 9.38 15.50
CA VAL A 231 4.01 10.06 15.22
C VAL A 231 4.15 11.02 14.04
N LEU A 232 5.28 11.72 13.92
CA LEU A 232 5.59 12.55 12.76
C LEU A 232 5.63 11.73 11.47
N LEU A 233 6.24 10.54 11.51
CA LEU A 233 6.25 9.62 10.37
C LEU A 233 4.85 9.13 10.00
N HIS A 234 3.99 8.86 10.98
CA HIS A 234 2.58 8.55 10.72
C HIS A 234 1.86 9.72 10.02
N GLY A 235 2.17 10.97 10.40
CA GLY A 235 1.68 12.16 9.73
C GLY A 235 2.15 12.30 8.28
N VAL A 236 3.45 12.04 8.02
CA VAL A 236 3.99 12.02 6.65
C VAL A 236 3.33 10.92 5.82
N GLN A 237 3.16 9.72 6.38
CA GLN A 237 2.49 8.61 5.69
C GLN A 237 1.03 8.95 5.36
N LEU A 238 0.32 9.62 6.27
CA LEU A 238 -1.04 10.11 6.01
C LEU A 238 -1.08 11.14 4.88
N LEU A 239 -0.14 12.10 4.87
CA LEU A 239 -0.04 13.10 3.81
C LEU A 239 0.19 12.43 2.44
N LEU A 240 1.06 11.43 2.39
CA LEU A 240 1.29 10.67 1.16
C LEU A 240 0.04 9.89 0.72
N CYS A 241 -0.73 9.32 1.65
CA CYS A 241 -2.01 8.68 1.35
C CYS A 241 -3.05 9.68 0.82
N LEU A 242 -3.09 10.90 1.36
CA LEU A 242 -3.98 11.96 0.88
C LEU A 242 -3.63 12.38 -0.56
N MET A 243 -2.34 12.50 -0.86
CA MET A 243 -1.87 12.78 -2.23
C MET A 243 -2.27 11.68 -3.21
N ALA A 244 -2.16 10.41 -2.80
CA ALA A 244 -2.60 9.25 -3.59
C ALA A 244 -4.11 9.24 -3.81
N PHE A 245 -4.90 9.71 -2.84
CA PHE A 245 -6.34 9.85 -2.99
C PHE A 245 -6.71 10.96 -3.99
N THR A 246 -5.95 12.05 -4.05
CA THR A 246 -6.17 13.12 -5.02
C THR A 246 -5.73 12.79 -6.44
N ASN A 247 -5.06 11.64 -6.68
CA ASN A 247 -4.59 11.18 -7.99
C ASN A 247 -5.56 11.38 -9.16
N PRO A 248 -6.84 10.97 -9.12
CA PRO A 248 -7.75 11.15 -10.24
C PRO A 248 -8.04 12.64 -10.53
N ILE A 249 -7.99 13.51 -9.52
CA ILE A 249 -8.13 14.96 -9.66
C ILE A 249 -6.84 15.55 -10.25
N THR A 250 -5.69 15.10 -9.76
CA THR A 250 -4.37 15.48 -10.29
C THR A 250 -4.20 15.05 -11.74
N GLU A 251 -4.62 13.84 -12.11
CA GLU A 251 -4.59 13.33 -13.48
C GLU A 251 -5.43 14.20 -14.42
N MET A 252 -6.65 14.56 -14.01
CA MET A 252 -7.51 15.48 -14.76
C MET A 252 -6.88 16.87 -14.93
N LEU A 253 -6.31 17.45 -13.87
CA LEU A 253 -5.64 18.75 -13.90
C LEU A 253 -4.38 18.75 -14.76
N VAL A 254 -3.57 17.69 -14.69
CA VAL A 254 -2.34 17.55 -15.47
C VAL A 254 -2.66 17.34 -16.95
N LEU A 255 -3.72 16.58 -17.28
CA LEU A 255 -4.23 16.46 -18.66
C LEU A 255 -4.71 17.80 -19.23
N LEU A 256 -5.25 18.68 -18.39
CA LEU A 256 -5.70 20.02 -18.79
C LEU A 256 -4.54 21.00 -19.02
N HIS A 257 -3.37 20.76 -18.40
CA HIS A 257 -2.29 21.77 -18.32
C HIS A 257 -0.97 21.33 -18.96
N THR A 258 -0.85 20.09 -19.43
CA THR A 258 0.39 19.55 -20.01
C THR A 258 0.13 18.78 -21.30
N TYR A 259 1.11 18.77 -22.21
CA TYR A 259 1.10 17.96 -23.44
C TYR A 259 1.53 16.50 -23.21
N TRP A 260 1.46 15.99 -21.97
CA TRP A 260 1.89 14.63 -21.66
C TRP A 260 0.84 13.61 -22.12
N LEU A 261 1.30 12.44 -22.57
CA LEU A 261 0.38 11.34 -22.88
C LEU A 261 -0.34 10.90 -21.59
N PRO A 262 -1.66 10.62 -21.64
CA PRO A 262 -2.42 10.16 -20.48
C PRO A 262 -1.79 8.95 -19.77
N SER A 263 -1.18 8.03 -20.54
CA SER A 263 -0.53 6.84 -19.99
C SER A 263 0.73 7.15 -19.17
N ASP A 264 1.42 8.26 -19.45
CA ASP A 264 2.63 8.68 -18.73
C ASP A 264 2.26 9.40 -17.44
N ILE A 265 1.20 10.22 -17.49
CA ILE A 265 0.61 10.85 -16.30
C ILE A 265 0.12 9.77 -15.33
N TYR A 266 -0.65 8.79 -15.82
CA TYR A 266 -1.14 7.68 -15.01
C TYR A 266 0.01 6.88 -14.36
N PHE A 267 1.06 6.58 -15.12
CA PHE A 267 2.25 5.89 -14.60
C PHE A 267 2.99 6.71 -13.54
N PHE A 268 3.28 7.98 -13.82
CA PHE A 268 3.97 8.87 -12.88
C PHE A 268 3.19 8.99 -11.56
N THR A 269 1.89 9.17 -11.68
CA THR A 269 0.95 9.33 -10.57
C THR A 269 0.86 8.05 -9.72
N PHE A 270 0.79 6.88 -10.37
CA PHE A 270 0.88 5.58 -9.71
C PHE A 270 2.24 5.40 -9.00
N PHE A 271 3.34 5.68 -9.68
CA PHE A 271 4.69 5.48 -9.14
C PHE A 271 4.95 6.40 -7.93
N CYS A 272 4.68 7.69 -8.05
CA CYS A 272 4.99 8.68 -7.02
C CYS A 272 4.05 8.60 -5.81
N PHE A 273 2.77 8.32 -6.02
CA PHE A 273 1.79 8.41 -4.93
C PHE A 273 1.30 7.05 -4.42
N VAL A 274 1.44 5.97 -5.18
CA VAL A 274 1.06 4.62 -4.71
C VAL A 274 2.29 3.81 -4.33
N LEU A 275 3.27 3.70 -5.24
CA LEU A 275 4.43 2.82 -5.06
C LEU A 275 5.41 3.36 -4.00
N ILE A 276 5.88 4.60 -4.18
CA ILE A 276 6.89 5.21 -3.30
C ILE A 276 6.44 5.26 -1.83
N PRO A 277 5.24 5.77 -1.47
CA PRO A 277 4.83 5.88 -0.07
C PRO A 277 4.72 4.53 0.66
N ARG A 278 4.27 3.50 -0.04
CA ARG A 278 4.19 2.13 0.49
C ARG A 278 5.59 1.53 0.65
N PHE A 279 6.51 1.81 -0.27
CA PHE A 279 7.91 1.37 -0.17
C PHE A 279 8.66 2.04 1.01
N LEU A 280 8.40 3.32 1.25
CA LEU A 280 9.06 4.03 2.36
C LEU A 280 8.64 3.51 3.72
N SER A 281 7.40 3.00 3.89
CA SER A 281 6.94 2.52 5.20
C SER A 281 7.85 1.44 5.81
N PRO A 282 8.07 0.27 5.19
CA PRO A 282 8.96 -0.74 5.75
C PRO A 282 10.39 -0.27 5.92
N LEU A 283 10.89 0.60 5.02
CA LEU A 283 12.24 1.13 5.10
C LEU A 283 12.42 2.04 6.32
N ILE A 284 11.44 2.92 6.57
CA ILE A 284 11.40 3.82 7.72
C ILE A 284 11.31 3.01 9.02
N TYR A 285 10.41 2.03 9.10
CA TYR A 285 10.22 1.25 10.33
C TYR A 285 11.34 0.22 10.56
N GLY A 286 11.80 -0.48 9.51
CA GLY A 286 12.89 -1.45 9.56
C GLY A 286 14.26 -0.82 9.79
N GLY A 287 14.53 0.37 9.22
CA GLY A 287 15.77 1.10 9.45
C GLY A 287 15.87 1.74 10.84
N ARG A 288 14.73 2.05 11.45
CA ARG A 288 14.62 2.72 12.76
C ARG A 288 14.88 1.79 13.94
N ASP A 289 14.47 0.52 13.85
CA ASP A 289 14.72 -0.43 14.92
C ASP A 289 16.11 -1.08 14.72
N LYS A 290 17.04 -0.79 15.65
CA LYS A 290 18.40 -1.34 15.61
C LYS A 290 18.39 -2.87 15.53
N SER A 291 17.47 -3.53 16.24
CA SER A 291 17.37 -4.99 16.24
C SER A 291 16.96 -5.52 14.86
N LEU A 292 15.94 -4.93 14.23
CA LEU A 292 15.53 -5.30 12.88
C LEU A 292 16.64 -5.02 11.86
N ARG A 293 17.29 -3.84 11.95
CA ARG A 293 18.38 -3.48 11.05
C ARG A 293 19.57 -4.43 11.15
N ASP A 294 19.92 -4.86 12.37
CA ASP A 294 21.03 -5.77 12.59
C ASP A 294 20.69 -7.19 12.09
N HIS A 295 19.44 -7.65 12.25
CA HIS A 295 18.97 -8.91 11.66
C HIS A 295 18.90 -8.84 10.13
N MET A 296 18.42 -7.73 9.55
CA MET A 296 18.40 -7.52 8.10
C MET A 296 19.82 -7.47 7.52
N ARG A 297 20.77 -6.84 8.21
CA ARG A 297 22.20 -6.84 7.83
C ARG A 297 22.78 -8.25 7.90
N LYS A 298 22.53 -8.99 8.98
CA LYS A 298 22.98 -10.39 9.09
C LYS A 298 22.38 -11.28 8.00
N ALA A 299 21.08 -11.16 7.72
CA ALA A 299 20.42 -11.95 6.66
C ALA A 299 20.95 -11.62 5.26
N THR A 300 21.16 -10.34 4.95
CA THR A 300 21.77 -9.93 3.67
C THR A 300 23.23 -10.36 3.55
N LEU A 301 24.01 -10.30 4.63
CA LEU A 301 25.38 -10.82 4.66
C LEU A 301 25.43 -12.35 4.52
N CYS A 302 24.52 -13.09 5.18
CA CYS A 302 24.40 -14.54 5.03
C CYS A 302 23.96 -14.95 3.63
N CYS A 303 23.01 -14.24 3.00
CA CYS A 303 22.64 -14.45 1.59
C CYS A 303 23.83 -14.17 0.66
N CYS A 304 24.56 -13.07 0.87
CA CYS A 304 25.77 -12.76 0.09
C CYS A 304 26.89 -13.81 0.30
N HIS A 305 27.02 -14.37 1.50
CA HIS A 305 27.98 -15.43 1.78
C HIS A 305 27.57 -16.76 1.12
N SER A 306 26.28 -17.13 1.19
CA SER A 306 25.72 -18.31 0.53
C SER A 306 25.85 -18.25 -0.99
N LEU A 307 25.69 -17.07 -1.60
CA LEU A 307 25.90 -16.86 -3.04
C LEU A 307 27.38 -16.95 -3.43
N ARG A 308 28.30 -16.46 -2.57
CA ARG A 308 29.75 -16.63 -2.78
C ARG A 308 30.23 -18.06 -2.63
N THR A 309 29.62 -18.85 -1.75
CA THR A 309 29.94 -20.29 -1.61
C THR A 309 29.36 -21.11 -2.76
N CYS A 310 28.19 -20.74 -3.30
CA CYS A 310 27.60 -21.40 -4.46
C CYS A 310 28.38 -21.12 -5.76
N GLY A 311 28.99 -19.95 -5.90
CA GLY A 311 29.88 -19.61 -7.03
C GLY A 311 31.31 -20.18 -6.94
N LYS A 312 31.64 -20.91 -5.85
CA LYS A 312 32.97 -21.52 -5.63
C LYS A 312 32.92 -23.05 -5.57
N VAL A 313 31.93 -23.69 -6.20
CA VAL A 313 32.01 -25.13 -6.45
C VAL A 313 33.07 -25.36 -7.55
N LYS A 314 34.29 -25.61 -7.08
CA LYS A 314 35.45 -26.03 -7.86
C LYS A 314 35.07 -27.31 -8.65
N PRO A 315 35.43 -27.45 -9.94
CA PRO A 315 35.20 -28.71 -10.64
C PRO A 315 36.03 -29.79 -9.92
N SER A 316 35.34 -30.73 -9.27
CA SER A 316 35.95 -31.97 -8.79
C SER A 316 36.44 -32.72 -10.01
N GLY A 317 37.75 -32.89 -10.10
CA GLY A 317 38.38 -33.68 -11.15
C GLY A 317 37.88 -35.12 -11.12
N PHE A 318 37.56 -35.60 -12.31
CA PHE A 318 37.70 -36.98 -12.75
C PHE A 318 38.38 -36.94 -14.11
#